data_AF-A0AAU5RMR9-F1
#
_entry.id   AF-A0AAU5RMR9-F1
#
_cell.length_a   1.000
_cell.length_b   1.000
_cell.length_c   1.000
_cell.angle_alpha   90.00
_cell.angle_beta   90.00
_cell.angle_gamma   90.00
#
_symmetry.space_group_name_H-M   'P 1'
#
loop_
_entity.id
_entity.type
_entity.pdbx_description
1 polymer ?
#
loop_
_entity_poly.entity_id
_entity_poly.type
_entity_poly.pdbx_seq_one_letter_code
_entity_poly.pdbx_strand_id
1 'polypeptide(L)'
;MAPYTVVRFASRQCDPCPDRPACTRGKSARTVNFLPRHLHELQAGNRTDQQDPRWKRLYATRSGIEGTICELVNAHRARRSRYHDHRKTHVQHILTGIAINIERLASRAHPHNPRGLTAFQLYLDSRDLTWECWWRQGK
;
A
#
# COMPACT_ATOMS: atom_id res chain seq x y z
N MET A 1 8.08 -8.72 -14.70
CA MET A 1 6.67 -9.14 -14.89
C MET A 1 6.53 -10.52 -14.26
N ALA A 2 5.63 -10.74 -13.31
CA ALA A 2 5.55 -12.04 -12.61
C ALA A 2 5.12 -13.14 -13.60
N PRO A 3 5.68 -14.36 -13.51
CA PRO A 3 5.49 -15.40 -14.52
C PRO A 3 4.16 -16.12 -14.31
N TYR A 4 3.05 -15.50 -14.71
CA TYR A 4 1.73 -16.13 -14.64
C TYR A 4 1.53 -17.13 -15.78
N THR A 5 0.93 -18.28 -15.48
CA THR A 5 0.31 -19.12 -16.50
C THR A 5 -1.04 -18.52 -16.83
N VAL A 6 -1.18 -17.99 -18.05
CA VAL A 6 -2.38 -17.29 -18.51
C VAL A 6 -3.25 -18.25 -19.33
N VAL A 7 -4.46 -18.52 -18.85
CA VAL A 7 -5.47 -19.30 -19.58
C VAL A 7 -6.53 -18.33 -20.12
N ARG A 8 -6.66 -18.30 -21.43
CA ARG A 8 -7.64 -17.46 -22.14
C ARG A 8 -8.77 -18.33 -22.67
N PHE A 9 -9.99 -18.02 -22.27
CA PHE A 9 -11.17 -18.64 -22.84
C PHE A 9 -11.57 -17.88 -24.09
N ALA A 10 -11.92 -18.58 -25.17
CA ALA A 10 -12.48 -17.95 -26.35
C ALA A 10 -13.92 -17.53 -26.09
N SER A 11 -14.37 -16.40 -26.66
CA SER A 11 -15.76 -15.94 -26.51
C SER A 11 -16.77 -17.00 -26.98
N ARG A 12 -16.47 -17.70 -28.07
CA ARG A 12 -17.30 -18.80 -28.59
C ARG A 12 -17.54 -19.94 -27.60
N GLN A 13 -16.63 -20.13 -26.64
CA GLN A 13 -16.77 -21.14 -25.58
C GLN A 13 -17.38 -20.54 -24.30
N CYS A 14 -17.04 -19.28 -24.00
CA CYS A 14 -17.47 -18.61 -22.78
C CYS A 14 -18.91 -18.08 -22.86
N ASP A 15 -19.35 -17.60 -24.03
CA ASP A 15 -20.66 -17.01 -24.25
C ASP A 15 -21.82 -18.02 -24.10
N PRO A 16 -21.75 -19.25 -24.66
CA PRO A 16 -22.79 -20.26 -24.45
C PRO A 16 -22.68 -21.01 -23.11
N CYS A 17 -21.69 -20.70 -22.27
CA CYS A 17 -21.47 -21.43 -21.02
C CYS A 17 -22.60 -21.12 -20.00
N PRO A 18 -23.30 -22.14 -19.46
CA PRO A 18 -24.38 -21.93 -18.50
C PRO A 18 -23.89 -21.32 -17.18
N ASP A 19 -22.63 -21.59 -16.80
CA ASP A 19 -22.02 -21.06 -15.57
C ASP A 19 -21.46 -19.64 -15.73
N ARG A 20 -21.56 -19.05 -16.93
CA ARG A 20 -21.06 -17.69 -17.19
C ARG A 20 -21.55 -16.65 -16.17
N PRO A 21 -22.83 -16.63 -15.74
CA PRO A 21 -23.33 -15.66 -14.75
C PRO A 21 -22.61 -15.76 -13.39
N ALA A 22 -22.19 -16.96 -12.98
CA ALA A 22 -21.41 -17.19 -11.75
C ALA A 22 -19.91 -16.97 -11.96
N CYS A 23 -19.42 -17.12 -13.20
CA CYS A 23 -18.01 -17.12 -13.56
C CYS A 23 -17.45 -15.71 -13.86
N THR A 24 -18.16 -14.85 -14.59
CA THR A 24 -17.70 -13.49 -14.93
C THR A 24 -18.86 -12.54 -15.19
N ARG A 25 -18.76 -11.30 -14.71
CA ARG A 25 -19.72 -10.21 -15.00
C ARG A 25 -19.33 -9.38 -16.24
N GLY A 26 -18.17 -9.65 -16.82
CA GLY A 26 -17.65 -8.93 -17.97
C GLY A 26 -18.32 -9.33 -19.28
N LYS A 27 -18.39 -8.38 -20.23
CA LYS A 27 -18.87 -8.65 -21.59
C LYS A 27 -17.89 -9.54 -22.40
N SER A 28 -16.60 -9.48 -22.07
CA SER A 28 -15.55 -10.27 -22.70
C SER A 28 -15.41 -11.66 -22.08
N ALA A 29 -14.83 -12.58 -22.85
CA ALA A 29 -14.47 -13.90 -22.37
C ALA A 29 -13.45 -13.83 -21.21
N ARG A 30 -13.57 -14.78 -20.28
CA ARG A 30 -12.73 -14.78 -19.07
C ARG A 30 -11.27 -15.07 -19.44
N THR A 31 -10.34 -14.36 -18.79
CA THR A 31 -8.93 -14.74 -18.73
C THR A 31 -8.59 -15.03 -17.27
N VAL A 32 -7.98 -16.19 -17.01
CA VAL A 32 -7.57 -16.60 -15.66
C VAL A 32 -6.05 -16.66 -15.61
N ASN A 33 -5.48 -16.01 -14.59
CA ASN A 33 -4.05 -15.99 -14.37
C ASN A 33 -3.75 -16.89 -13.17
N PHE A 34 -2.98 -17.94 -13.38
CA PHE A 34 -2.51 -18.83 -12.34
C PHE A 34 -1.07 -18.47 -11.98
N LEU A 35 -0.83 -18.24 -10.69
CA LEU A 35 0.52 -18.07 -10.18
C LEU A 35 1.19 -19.45 -10.12
N PRO A 36 2.46 -19.61 -10.56
CA PRO A 36 3.16 -20.88 -10.45
C PRO A 36 3.12 -21.42 -9.03
N ARG A 37 2.97 -22.74 -8.91
CA ARG A 37 2.72 -23.42 -7.64
C ARG A 37 3.66 -22.97 -6.52
N HIS A 38 4.96 -22.93 -6.78
CA HIS A 38 5.96 -22.51 -5.78
C HIS A 38 5.75 -21.07 -5.28
N LEU A 39 5.41 -20.13 -6.17
CA LEU A 39 5.12 -18.74 -5.79
C LEU A 39 3.78 -18.63 -5.06
N HIS A 40 2.79 -19.42 -5.46
CA HIS A 40 1.50 -19.49 -4.79
C HIS A 40 1.64 -20.01 -3.36
N GLU A 41 2.41 -21.08 -3.16
CA GLU A 41 2.70 -21.65 -1.84
C GLU A 41 3.48 -20.66 -0.96
N LEU A 42 4.49 -19.98 -1.51
CA LEU A 42 5.20 -18.91 -0.80
C LEU A 42 4.27 -17.76 -0.41
N GLN A 43 3.40 -17.33 -1.32
CA GLN A 43 2.44 -16.26 -1.04
C GLN A 43 1.42 -16.67 0.04
N ALA A 44 0.95 -17.92 0.01
CA ALA A 44 0.06 -18.45 1.03
C ALA A 44 0.76 -18.52 2.39
N GLY A 45 1.99 -19.03 2.45
CA GLY A 45 2.83 -19.04 3.66
C GLY A 45 3.01 -17.64 4.24
N ASN A 46 3.45 -16.68 3.42
CA ASN A 46 3.63 -15.29 3.85
C ASN A 46 2.34 -14.66 4.40
N ARG A 47 1.17 -14.99 3.85
CA ARG A 47 -0.12 -14.49 4.36
C ARG A 47 -0.51 -15.12 5.69
N THR A 48 -0.15 -16.39 5.90
CA THR A 48 -0.34 -17.07 7.18
C THR A 48 0.58 -16.45 8.23
N ASP A 49 1.86 -16.25 7.90
CA ASP A 49 2.83 -15.59 8.79
C ASP A 49 2.38 -14.18 9.18
N GLN A 50 1.78 -13.44 8.23
CA GLN A 50 1.20 -12.12 8.47
C GLN A 50 0.12 -12.07 9.55
N GLN A 51 -0.51 -13.21 9.90
CA GLN A 51 -1.50 -13.25 10.97
C GLN A 51 -0.87 -13.24 12.36
N ASP A 52 0.40 -13.65 12.49
CA ASP A 52 1.13 -13.67 13.76
C ASP A 52 1.26 -12.25 14.35
N PRO A 53 0.82 -12.02 15.60
CA PRO A 53 1.01 -10.76 16.31
C PRO A 53 2.47 -10.28 16.35
N ARG A 54 3.44 -11.20 16.46
CA ARG A 54 4.88 -10.85 16.45
C ARG A 54 5.31 -10.32 15.09
N TRP A 55 4.88 -10.97 14.01
CA TRP A 55 5.09 -10.50 12.65
C TRP A 55 4.49 -9.10 12.45
N LYS A 56 3.25 -8.88 12.88
CA LYS A 56 2.56 -7.58 12.79
C LYS A 56 3.31 -6.47 13.52
N ARG A 57 3.86 -6.75 14.71
CA ARG A 57 4.67 -5.78 15.47
C ARG A 57 5.96 -5.40 14.75
N LEU A 58 6.70 -6.38 14.22
CA LEU A 58 7.90 -6.13 13.43
C LEU A 58 7.58 -5.34 12.15
N TYR A 59 6.49 -5.70 11.48
CA TYR A 59 6.07 -5.00 10.27
C TYR A 59 5.56 -3.59 10.56
N ALA A 60 4.97 -3.34 11.73
CA ALA A 60 4.55 -1.99 12.13
C ALA A 60 5.71 -0.99 12.18
N THR A 61 6.95 -1.42 12.46
CA THR A 61 8.13 -0.55 12.35
C THR A 61 8.27 0.07 10.96
N ARG A 62 7.81 -0.63 9.90
CA ARG A 62 7.84 -0.16 8.51
C ARG A 62 6.81 0.96 8.24
N SER A 63 5.73 1.09 9.01
CA SER A 63 4.75 2.16 8.76
C SER A 63 5.37 3.55 8.92
N GLY A 64 6.40 3.69 9.75
CA GLY A 64 7.14 4.96 9.91
C GLY A 64 7.88 5.39 8.64
N ILE A 65 8.54 4.45 7.95
CA ILE A 65 9.24 4.75 6.70
C ILE A 65 8.25 5.01 5.56
N GLU A 66 7.14 4.27 5.49
CA GLU A 66 6.10 4.50 4.47
C GLU A 66 5.44 5.86 4.62
N GLY A 67 5.19 6.31 5.86
CA GLY A 67 4.72 7.67 6.13
C GLY A 67 5.72 8.73 5.66
N THR A 68 7.01 8.52 5.88
CA THR A 68 8.07 9.44 5.42
C THR A 68 8.19 9.46 3.90
N ILE A 69 8.10 8.30 3.23
CA ILE A 69 8.06 8.22 1.76
C ILE A 69 6.83 8.93 1.22
N CYS A 70 5.66 8.77 1.87
CA CYS A 70 4.42 9.44 1.49
C CYS A 70 4.56 10.96 1.57
N GLU A 71 5.14 11.49 2.65
CA GLU A 71 5.45 12.92 2.82
C GLU A 71 6.41 13.42 1.73
N LEU A 72 7.54 12.72 1.54
CA LEU A 72 8.54 13.02 0.51
C LEU A 72 7.92 13.11 -0.89
N VAL A 73 7.03 12.17 -1.22
CA VAL A 73 6.38 12.07 -2.53
C VAL A 73 5.25 13.08 -2.71
N ASN A 74 4.33 13.18 -1.74
CA ASN A 74 3.08 13.91 -1.91
C ASN A 74 3.20 15.39 -1.51
N ALA A 75 3.91 15.70 -0.43
CA ALA A 75 4.11 17.08 0.00
C ALA A 75 5.24 17.76 -0.78
N HIS A 76 6.36 17.06 -0.98
CA HIS A 76 7.57 17.65 -1.58
C HIS A 76 7.85 17.21 -3.02
N ARG A 77 6.94 16.46 -3.66
CA ARG A 77 7.01 16.05 -5.07
C ARG A 77 8.33 15.36 -5.45
N ALA A 78 8.95 14.60 -4.54
CA ALA A 78 10.28 14.02 -4.77
C ALA A 78 10.38 12.99 -5.92
N ARG A 79 9.25 12.58 -6.52
CA ARG A 79 9.22 11.82 -7.78
C ARG A 79 9.60 12.67 -9.00
N ARG A 80 9.65 14.00 -8.86
CA ARG A 80 9.98 14.93 -9.93
C ARG A 80 11.27 15.66 -9.57
N SER A 81 12.31 15.41 -10.35
CA SER A 81 13.57 16.15 -10.35
C SER A 81 13.77 16.72 -11.74
N ARG A 82 14.34 17.92 -11.86
CA ARG A 82 14.81 18.40 -13.18
C ARG A 82 15.95 17.48 -13.60
N TYR A 83 15.66 16.57 -14.53
CA TYR A 83 16.53 15.46 -14.87
C TYR A 83 17.69 15.96 -15.74
N HIS A 84 18.84 16.19 -15.10
CA HIS A 84 20.11 16.46 -15.78
C HIS A 84 21.12 15.34 -15.55
N ASP A 85 21.16 14.75 -14.35
CA ASP A 85 21.98 13.57 -14.00
C ASP A 85 21.51 13.00 -12.64
N HIS A 86 21.78 11.72 -12.38
CA HIS A 86 21.49 11.03 -11.12
C HIS A 86 22.12 11.72 -9.91
N ARG A 87 23.30 12.35 -10.04
CA ARG A 87 23.94 13.09 -8.95
C ARG A 87 23.10 14.27 -8.48
N LYS A 88 22.49 15.02 -9.41
CA LYS A 88 21.61 16.16 -9.06
C LYS A 88 20.32 15.69 -8.39
N THR A 89 19.74 14.59 -8.87
CA THR A 89 18.57 13.97 -8.23
C THR A 89 18.88 13.53 -6.80
N HIS A 90 20.04 12.90 -6.57
CA HIS A 90 20.49 12.52 -5.24
C HIS A 90 20.62 13.74 -4.29
N VAL A 91 21.25 14.83 -4.75
CA VAL A 91 21.35 16.07 -3.97
C VAL A 91 19.95 16.64 -3.66
N GLN A 92 19.03 16.66 -4.63
CA GLN A 92 17.66 17.11 -4.39
C GLN A 92 16.96 16.27 -3.31
N HIS A 93 17.13 14.95 -3.34
CA HIS A 93 16.56 14.05 -2.33
C HIS A 93 17.15 14.29 -0.94
N ILE A 94 18.46 14.50 -0.83
CA ILE A 94 19.11 14.84 0.45
C ILE A 94 18.55 16.16 0.99
N LEU A 95 18.53 17.21 0.17
CA LEU A 95 18.03 18.53 0.59
C LEU A 95 16.55 18.49 0.99
N THR A 96 15.75 17.70 0.30
CA THR A 96 14.33 17.49 0.64
C THR A 96 14.20 16.75 1.98
N GLY A 97 15.03 15.73 2.23
CA GLY A 97 15.08 15.05 3.51
C GLY A 97 15.47 15.98 4.67
N ILE A 98 16.43 16.87 4.45
CA ILE A 98 16.82 17.92 5.41
C ILE A 98 15.64 18.86 5.68
N ALA A 99 14.96 19.34 4.65
CA ALA A 99 13.80 20.22 4.78
C ALA A 99 12.68 19.57 5.63
N ILE A 100 12.33 18.32 5.34
CA ILE A 100 11.34 17.55 6.13
C ILE A 100 11.75 17.46 7.60
N ASN A 101 13.03 17.19 7.88
CA ASN A 101 13.51 17.11 9.26
C ASN A 101 13.38 18.46 9.99
N ILE A 102 13.67 19.58 9.30
CA ILE A 102 13.49 20.93 9.85
C ILE A 102 12.01 21.22 10.12
N GLU A 103 11.11 20.93 9.18
CA GLU A 103 9.66 21.11 9.35
C GLU A 103 9.09 20.28 10.53
N ARG A 104 9.57 19.03 10.68
CA ARG A 104 9.22 18.16 11.81
C ARG A 104 9.74 18.70 13.14
N LEU A 105 10.93 19.28 13.19
CA LEU A 105 11.46 19.92 14.40
C LEU A 105 10.69 21.19 14.74
N ALA A 106 10.40 22.04 13.76
CA ALA A 106 9.61 23.25 13.94
C ALA A 106 8.19 22.95 14.44
N SER A 107 7.53 21.94 13.89
CA SER A 107 6.19 21.53 14.33
C SER A 107 6.14 20.91 15.73
N ARG A 108 7.27 20.46 16.30
CA ARG A 108 7.37 20.02 17.70
C ARG A 108 7.46 21.19 18.69
N ALA A 109 7.97 22.34 18.26
CA ALA A 109 8.09 23.53 19.09
C ALA A 109 6.74 24.25 19.31
N HIS A 110 5.73 23.93 18.50
CA HIS A 110 4.35 24.38 18.68
C HIS A 110 3.51 23.24 19.31
N PRO A 111 2.56 23.54 20.23
CA PRO A 111 1.66 22.52 20.75
C PRO A 111 0.98 21.81 19.57
N HIS A 112 1.19 20.49 19.48
CA HIS A 112 0.63 19.67 18.42
C HIS A 112 -0.89 19.81 18.41
N ASN A 113 -1.45 20.40 17.36
CA ASN A 113 -2.84 20.15 17.04
C ASN A 113 -2.88 18.71 16.49
N PRO A 114 -3.54 17.75 17.16
CA PRO A 114 -3.60 16.38 16.66
C PRO A 114 -4.10 16.41 15.21
N ARG A 115 -3.48 15.59 14.35
CA ARG A 115 -4.00 15.42 12.98
C ARG A 115 -5.49 15.07 13.10
N GLY A 116 -6.33 15.80 12.37
CA GLY A 116 -7.75 15.50 12.28
C GLY A 116 -7.96 14.03 11.92
N LEU A 117 -9.05 13.45 12.43
CA LEU A 117 -9.44 12.08 12.13
C LEU A 117 -9.52 11.91 10.61
N THR A 118 -8.96 10.80 10.11
CA THR A 118 -9.14 10.41 8.71
C THR A 118 -10.61 10.15 8.42
N ALA A 119 -11.03 10.24 7.15
CA ALA A 119 -12.41 9.95 6.75
C ALA A 119 -12.90 8.56 7.22
N PHE A 120 -12.00 7.58 7.30
CA PHE A 120 -12.30 6.25 7.84
C PHE A 120 -12.53 6.27 9.35
N GLN A 121 -11.71 7.00 10.11
CA GLN A 121 -11.90 7.15 11.55
C GLN A 121 -13.19 7.90 11.87
N LEU A 122 -13.50 8.97 11.12
CA LEU A 122 -14.79 9.68 11.24
C LEU A 122 -15.98 8.76 10.93
N TYR A 123 -15.85 7.87 9.94
CA TYR A 123 -16.87 6.86 9.62
C TYR A 123 -17.06 5.87 10.77
N LEU A 124 -15.97 5.36 11.37
CA LEU A 124 -16.04 4.43 12.49
C LEU A 124 -16.63 5.10 13.74
N ASP A 125 -16.23 6.33 14.04
CA ASP A 125 -16.80 7.14 15.12
C ASP A 125 -18.30 7.38 14.90
N SER A 126 -18.74 7.64 13.65
CA SER A 126 -20.17 7.82 13.33
C SER A 126 -21.02 6.56 13.52
N ARG A 127 -20.36 5.40 13.68
CA ARG A 127 -20.98 4.08 13.82
C ARG A 127 -20.78 3.48 15.22
N ASP A 128 -20.24 4.25 16.15
CA ASP A 128 -19.84 3.80 17.49
C ASP A 128 -18.94 2.55 17.46
N LEU A 129 -18.12 2.41 16.41
CA LEU A 129 -17.19 1.31 16.24
C LEU A 129 -15.83 1.70 16.81
N THR A 130 -15.37 0.96 17.83
CA THR A 130 -14.05 1.15 18.42
C THR A 130 -12.97 0.89 17.38
N TRP A 131 -12.15 1.90 17.10
CA TRP A 131 -10.94 1.74 16.31
C TRP A 131 -9.72 1.82 17.24
N GLU A 132 -9.32 0.67 17.78
CA GLU A 132 -8.06 0.61 18.50
C GLU A 132 -6.90 0.69 17.50
N CYS A 133 -6.12 1.77 17.58
CA CYS A 133 -4.84 1.91 16.87
C CYS A 133 -3.79 1.01 17.56
N TRP A 134 -3.96 -0.32 17.52
CA TRP A 134 -3.10 -1.27 18.25
C TRP A 134 -1.61 -1.06 17.93
N TRP A 135 -1.28 -0.55 16.75
CA TRP A 135 0.10 -0.35 16.29
C TRP A 135 0.73 0.97 16.72
N ARG A 136 -0.05 1.91 17.27
CA ARG A 136 0.44 3.18 17.82
C ARG A 136 0.66 3.11 19.34
N GLN A 137 0.11 2.09 20.00
CA GLN A 137 0.42 1.76 21.39
C GLN A 137 1.77 1.03 21.46
N GLY A 138 2.84 1.77 21.18
CA GLY A 138 4.17 1.35 21.59
C GLY A 138 4.20 1.29 23.11
N LYS A 139 4.49 0.10 23.66
CA LYS A 139 5.18 0.02 24.95
C LYS A 139 6.66 0.18 24.67
#